data_AF-H1VDT8-F1
#
_entry.id   AF-H1VDT8-F1
#
_cell.length_a   1.000
_cell.length_b   1.000
_cell.length_c   1.000
_cell.angle_alpha   90.00
_cell.angle_beta   90.00
_cell.angle_gamma   90.00
#
_symmetry.space_group_name_H-M   'P 1'
#
loop_
_entity.id
_entity.type
_entity.pdbx_description
1 polymer ?
#
loop_
_entity_poly.entity_id
_entity_poly.type
_entity_poly.pdbx_seq_one_letter_code
_entity_poly.pdbx_strand_id
1 'polypeptide(L)'
;MAPGALIDEPVQPAQGPWKGKNDDAPRDIFPDGIRTSGQHNPIPEALRPYEDFPKEISGPTVWHKEEFEQHPEKWTHRFTPEEVEELGRTSDAFIASNTPLTGISKDNFPLPTLGKRLVDLREDLINGKGFILFKGFPAQEWGPHKTAVGYMGLGTYLGYFVSQNGRGHVLGHVKDVGDDPTQIDK
;
A
#
# COMPACT_ATOMS: atom_id res chain seq x y z
N MET A 1 -20.08 7.69 8.18
CA MET A 1 -19.72 6.42 7.51
C MET A 1 -19.88 6.69 6.02
N ALA A 2 -18.79 6.83 5.26
CA ALA A 2 -18.88 7.36 3.89
C ALA A 2 -19.63 6.40 2.94
N PRO A 3 -20.60 6.89 2.13
CA PRO A 3 -21.28 6.10 1.12
C PRO A 3 -20.35 5.84 -0.07
N GLY A 4 -20.33 4.60 -0.56
CA GLY A 4 -19.51 4.20 -1.71
C GLY A 4 -20.16 4.53 -3.05
N ALA A 5 -19.35 4.91 -4.05
CA ALA A 5 -19.79 5.21 -5.40
C ALA A 5 -20.47 4.01 -6.10
N LEU A 6 -21.49 4.34 -6.90
CA LEU A 6 -22.25 3.45 -7.77
C LEU A 6 -21.38 2.90 -8.90
N ILE A 7 -21.32 1.58 -8.99
CA ILE A 7 -20.75 0.80 -10.09
C ILE A 7 -21.93 0.32 -10.96
N ASP A 8 -21.86 0.52 -12.28
CA ASP A 8 -22.94 0.15 -13.23
C ASP A 8 -23.21 -1.35 -13.27
N GLU A 9 -22.22 -2.18 -12.90
CA GLU A 9 -22.43 -3.58 -12.55
C GLU A 9 -21.79 -3.89 -11.20
N PRO A 10 -22.55 -4.46 -10.24
CA PRO A 10 -21.98 -4.90 -8.98
C PRO A 10 -21.03 -6.08 -9.24
N VAL A 11 -19.77 -5.96 -8.80
CA VAL A 11 -18.98 -7.14 -8.46
C VAL A 11 -19.83 -7.92 -7.46
N GLN A 12 -20.27 -9.13 -7.83
CA GLN A 12 -21.10 -9.93 -6.94
C GLN A 12 -20.38 -10.07 -5.59
N PRO A 13 -20.97 -9.58 -4.50
CA PRO A 13 -20.36 -9.73 -3.19
C PRO A 13 -20.21 -11.23 -2.90
N ALA A 14 -19.09 -11.60 -2.28
CA ALA A 14 -18.91 -12.93 -1.74
C ALA A 14 -20.13 -13.31 -0.88
N GLN A 15 -20.56 -14.56 -0.99
CA GLN A 15 -21.76 -15.09 -0.37
C GLN A 15 -21.66 -15.08 1.17
N GLY A 16 -22.03 -13.96 1.77
CA GLY A 16 -22.16 -13.81 3.22
C GLY A 16 -20.84 -13.65 3.99
N PRO A 17 -20.93 -13.28 5.28
CA PRO A 17 -19.76 -13.16 6.14
C PRO A 17 -19.08 -14.53 6.31
N TRP A 18 -17.75 -14.56 6.16
CA TRP A 18 -16.94 -15.73 6.43
C TRP A 18 -17.20 -16.25 7.85
N LYS A 19 -17.57 -17.53 7.96
CA LYS A 19 -17.89 -18.19 9.25
C LYS A 19 -16.76 -19.09 9.78
N GLY A 20 -15.67 -19.26 9.04
CA GLY A 20 -14.52 -20.06 9.46
C GLY A 20 -13.54 -19.26 10.34
N LYS A 21 -12.49 -19.91 10.85
CA LYS A 21 -11.36 -19.18 11.44
C LYS A 21 -10.61 -18.44 10.32
N ASN A 22 -9.86 -17.39 10.66
CA ASN A 22 -9.03 -16.70 9.67
C ASN A 22 -8.01 -17.65 9.01
N ASP A 23 -7.49 -18.63 9.76
CA ASP A 23 -6.55 -19.63 9.29
C ASP A 23 -7.15 -20.61 8.26
N ASP A 24 -8.48 -20.72 8.22
CA ASP A 24 -9.23 -21.63 7.34
C ASP A 24 -9.67 -20.95 6.03
N ALA A 25 -9.28 -19.69 5.82
CA ALA A 25 -9.76 -18.90 4.70
C ALA A 25 -9.34 -19.48 3.34
N PRO A 26 -10.18 -19.34 2.28
CA PRO A 26 -9.89 -19.88 0.96
C PRO A 26 -8.59 -19.28 0.40
N ARG A 27 -7.61 -20.15 0.13
CA ARG A 27 -6.28 -19.77 -0.36
C ARG A 27 -6.26 -19.44 -1.86
N ASP A 28 -7.36 -19.66 -2.56
CA ASP A 28 -7.54 -19.21 -3.94
C ASP A 28 -7.65 -17.68 -4.04
N ILE A 29 -8.12 -17.01 -2.99
CA ILE A 29 -8.24 -15.54 -2.93
C ILE A 29 -6.99 -14.89 -2.33
N PHE A 30 -6.48 -15.47 -1.24
CA PHE A 30 -5.22 -15.07 -0.58
C PHE A 30 -4.29 -16.29 -0.52
N PRO A 31 -3.45 -16.53 -1.55
CA PRO A 31 -2.55 -17.69 -1.62
C PRO A 31 -1.66 -17.88 -0.40
N ASP A 32 -1.41 -16.79 0.33
CA ASP A 32 -0.58 -16.71 1.53
C ASP A 32 -1.36 -16.55 2.85
N GLY A 33 -2.70 -16.67 2.83
CA GLY A 33 -3.58 -16.67 4.01
C GLY A 33 -4.10 -15.30 4.46
N ILE A 34 -5.07 -15.26 5.39
CA ILE A 34 -5.57 -14.01 5.99
C ILE A 34 -4.53 -13.45 6.97
N ARG A 35 -3.91 -12.31 6.61
CA ARG A 35 -2.90 -11.63 7.43
C ARG A 35 -3.45 -10.51 8.31
N THR A 36 -4.66 -10.67 8.84
CA THR A 36 -5.16 -9.74 9.87
C THR A 36 -4.77 -10.28 11.24
N SER A 37 -3.71 -9.73 11.83
CA SER A 37 -3.58 -9.83 13.29
C SER A 37 -4.68 -8.96 13.86
N GLY A 38 -5.75 -9.57 14.38
CA GLY A 38 -6.72 -8.84 15.19
C GLY A 38 -6.04 -8.14 16.37
N GLN A 39 -6.82 -7.44 17.18
CA GLN A 39 -6.28 -6.94 18.45
C GLN A 39 -5.95 -8.14 19.36
N HIS A 40 -4.66 -8.31 19.66
CA HIS A 40 -4.21 -9.23 20.68
C HIS A 40 -4.22 -8.52 22.04
N ASN A 41 -4.52 -9.27 23.11
CA ASN A 41 -4.35 -8.75 24.46
C ASN A 41 -2.88 -8.35 24.68
N PRO A 42 -2.61 -7.28 25.46
CA PRO A 42 -1.25 -6.91 25.80
C PRO A 42 -0.57 -8.07 26.54
N ILE A 43 0.74 -8.25 26.29
CA ILE A 43 1.58 -9.21 27.01
C ILE A 43 2.00 -8.52 28.32
N PRO A 44 1.47 -8.93 29.50
CA PRO A 44 1.70 -8.20 30.75
C PRO A 44 3.18 -8.07 31.11
N GLU A 45 3.97 -9.09 30.79
CA GLU A 45 5.42 -9.14 31.07
C GLU A 45 6.23 -8.19 30.19
N ALA A 46 5.65 -7.68 29.09
CA ALA A 46 6.29 -6.70 28.21
C ALA A 46 5.92 -5.24 28.55
N LEU A 47 4.97 -5.02 29.47
CA LEU A 47 4.57 -3.68 29.88
C LEU A 47 5.66 -3.05 30.74
N ARG A 48 5.99 -1.79 30.44
CA ARG A 48 6.92 -0.99 31.22
C ARG A 48 6.19 0.17 31.90
N PRO A 49 6.56 0.54 33.14
CA PRO A 49 6.12 1.79 33.76
C PRO A 49 6.38 2.98 32.85
N TYR A 50 5.47 3.96 32.84
CA TYR A 50 5.61 5.17 32.03
C TYR A 50 6.90 5.95 32.33
N GLU A 51 7.39 5.87 33.57
CA GLU A 51 8.64 6.50 33.99
C GLU A 51 9.86 6.00 33.22
N ASP A 52 9.85 4.74 32.76
CA ASP A 52 10.92 4.10 31.98
C ASP A 52 10.92 4.52 30.49
N PHE A 53 9.86 5.18 30.02
CA PHE A 53 9.78 5.62 28.63
C PHE A 53 10.74 6.80 28.38
N PRO A 54 11.35 6.90 27.18
CA PRO A 54 12.23 8.01 26.82
C PRO A 54 11.53 9.36 27.02
N LYS A 55 12.23 10.32 27.62
CA LYS A 55 11.73 11.70 27.79
C LYS A 55 11.85 12.54 26.52
N GLU A 56 12.72 12.11 25.61
CA GLU A 56 12.95 12.74 24.32
C GLU A 56 13.01 11.64 23.26
N ILE A 57 12.50 11.94 22.06
CA ILE A 57 12.66 11.08 20.89
C ILE A 57 13.92 11.56 20.17
N SER A 58 14.79 10.63 19.81
CA SER A 58 16.01 10.91 19.07
C SER A 58 16.20 9.89 17.94
N GLY A 59 17.08 10.22 17.00
CA GLY A 59 17.43 9.34 15.89
C GLY A 59 16.98 9.88 14.52
N PRO A 60 17.22 9.09 13.46
CA PRO A 60 17.02 9.54 12.07
C PRO A 60 15.57 9.86 11.68
N THR A 61 14.61 9.41 12.48
CA THR A 61 13.17 9.67 12.31
C THR A 61 12.76 11.05 12.85
N VAL A 62 13.62 11.72 13.62
CA VAL A 62 13.36 13.04 14.20
C VAL A 62 13.99 14.11 13.32
N TRP A 63 13.15 14.86 12.63
CA TRP A 63 13.57 15.90 11.69
C TRP A 63 12.63 17.11 11.73
N HIS A 64 13.15 18.24 11.25
CA HIS A 64 12.39 19.48 11.05
C HIS A 64 12.22 19.80 9.56
N LYS A 65 11.20 20.60 9.23
CA LYS A 65 10.83 20.95 7.85
C LYS A 65 12.01 21.56 7.08
N GLU A 66 12.80 22.37 7.76
CA GLU A 66 13.92 23.14 7.21
C GLU A 66 15.00 22.23 6.59
N GLU A 67 15.11 20.98 7.07
CA GLU A 67 16.09 20.00 6.57
C GLU A 67 15.76 19.49 5.15
N PHE A 68 14.49 19.61 4.74
CA PHE A 68 13.95 19.06 3.49
C PHE A 68 13.38 20.10 2.54
N GLU A 69 12.89 21.24 3.05
CA GLU A 69 12.24 22.27 2.22
C GLU A 69 13.16 22.79 1.12
N GLN A 70 14.44 22.99 1.43
CA GLN A 70 15.46 23.45 0.47
C GLN A 70 16.18 22.30 -0.25
N HIS A 71 15.79 21.04 0.03
CA HIS A 71 16.50 19.84 -0.39
C HIS A 71 15.57 18.76 -0.98
N PRO A 72 14.84 19.06 -2.07
CA PRO A 72 13.92 18.11 -2.71
C PRO A 72 14.57 16.79 -3.12
N GLU A 73 15.86 16.80 -3.44
CA GLU A 73 16.64 15.61 -3.78
C GLU A 73 16.71 14.57 -2.66
N LYS A 74 16.52 14.98 -1.40
CA LYS A 74 16.52 14.05 -0.26
C LYS A 74 15.24 13.23 -0.14
N TRP A 75 14.14 13.70 -0.72
CA TRP A 75 12.80 13.12 -0.54
C TRP A 75 12.01 12.95 -1.83
N THR A 76 12.59 13.26 -2.99
CA THR A 76 11.98 13.05 -4.30
C THR A 76 12.76 12.01 -5.11
N HIS A 77 12.05 11.01 -5.64
CA HIS A 77 12.54 10.12 -6.69
C HIS A 77 11.78 10.41 -7.97
N ARG A 78 12.47 10.80 -9.04
CA ARG A 78 11.85 10.90 -10.36
C ARG A 78 12.13 9.60 -11.11
N PHE A 79 11.07 8.95 -11.59
CA PHE A 79 11.23 7.77 -12.41
C PHE A 79 12.08 8.06 -13.64
N THR A 80 13.08 7.23 -13.89
CA THR A 80 13.85 7.29 -15.14
C THR A 80 13.07 6.61 -16.27
N PRO A 81 13.38 6.90 -17.55
CA PRO A 81 12.77 6.20 -18.69
C PRO A 81 12.91 4.67 -18.58
N GLU A 82 14.06 4.20 -18.11
CA GLU A 82 14.35 2.77 -17.93
C GLU A 82 13.49 2.15 -16.82
N GLU A 83 13.29 2.86 -15.71
CA GLU A 83 12.40 2.42 -14.63
C GLU A 83 10.92 2.40 -15.08
N VAL A 84 10.48 3.39 -15.86
CA VAL A 84 9.13 3.42 -16.46
C VAL A 84 8.95 2.25 -17.42
N GLU A 85 9.94 1.97 -18.26
CA GLU A 85 9.90 0.85 -19.20
C GLU A 85 9.89 -0.50 -18.46
N GLU A 86 10.75 -0.68 -17.46
CA GLU A 86 10.78 -1.88 -16.61
C GLU A 86 9.44 -2.11 -15.92
N LEU A 87 8.88 -1.08 -15.27
CA LEU A 87 7.60 -1.15 -14.59
C LEU A 87 6.46 -1.44 -15.57
N GLY A 88 6.49 -0.80 -16.75
CA GLY A 88 5.51 -1.00 -17.81
C GLY A 88 5.50 -2.42 -18.35
N ARG A 89 6.68 -2.95 -18.73
CA ARG A 89 6.82 -4.33 -19.23
C ARG A 89 6.42 -5.37 -18.19
N THR A 90 6.80 -5.16 -16.93
CA THR A 90 6.44 -6.06 -15.82
C THR A 90 4.94 -6.04 -15.55
N SER A 91 4.32 -4.87 -15.62
CA SER A 91 2.86 -4.72 -15.49
C SER A 91 2.12 -5.46 -16.60
N ASP A 92 2.56 -5.33 -17.85
CA ASP A 92 1.95 -6.03 -19.00
C ASP A 92 2.10 -7.55 -18.87
N ALA A 93 3.27 -8.02 -18.44
CA ALA A 93 3.52 -9.45 -18.21
C ALA A 93 2.63 -10.01 -17.08
N PHE A 94 2.47 -9.27 -15.98
CA PHE A 94 1.58 -9.66 -14.90
C PHE A 94 0.13 -9.75 -15.36
N ILE A 95 -0.36 -8.75 -16.11
CA ILE A 95 -1.72 -8.77 -16.69
C ILE A 95 -1.88 -9.99 -17.60
N ALA A 96 -0.91 -10.27 -18.47
CA ALA A 96 -0.96 -11.42 -19.38
C ALA A 96 -0.95 -12.78 -18.66
N SER A 97 -0.45 -12.84 -17.43
CA SER A 97 -0.46 -14.07 -16.62
C SER A 97 -1.87 -14.48 -16.16
N ASN A 98 -2.86 -13.58 -16.23
CA ASN A 98 -4.20 -13.73 -15.66
C ASN A 98 -4.21 -14.06 -14.16
N THR A 99 -3.11 -13.79 -13.45
CA THR A 99 -3.08 -13.86 -11.99
C THR A 99 -3.99 -12.76 -11.43
N PRO A 100 -4.89 -13.06 -10.47
CA PRO A 100 -5.68 -12.04 -9.82
C PRO A 100 -4.79 -10.96 -9.21
N LEU A 101 -5.21 -9.69 -9.28
CA LEU A 101 -4.42 -8.57 -8.74
C LEU A 101 -4.13 -8.70 -7.24
N THR A 102 -5.00 -9.38 -6.48
CA THR A 102 -4.76 -9.69 -5.05
C THR A 102 -3.64 -10.70 -4.83
N GLY A 103 -3.28 -11.49 -5.86
CA GLY A 103 -2.17 -12.44 -5.84
C GLY A 103 -0.84 -11.86 -6.29
N ILE A 104 -0.76 -10.54 -6.52
CA ILE A 104 0.50 -9.87 -6.85
C ILE A 104 1.50 -9.99 -5.68
N SER A 105 2.72 -10.35 -5.99
CA SER A 105 3.80 -10.52 -5.03
C SER A 105 5.13 -10.09 -5.63
N LYS A 106 6.14 -9.91 -4.77
CA LYS A 106 7.49 -9.59 -5.23
C LYS A 106 8.05 -10.67 -6.19
N ASP A 107 7.64 -11.92 -6.00
CA ASP A 107 8.14 -13.06 -6.78
C ASP A 107 7.54 -13.11 -8.20
N ASN A 108 6.27 -12.73 -8.35
CA ASN A 108 5.59 -12.68 -9.65
C ASN A 108 5.55 -11.28 -10.29
N PHE A 109 6.15 -10.28 -9.63
CA PHE A 109 6.34 -8.93 -10.13
C PHE A 109 7.81 -8.46 -9.97
N PRO A 110 8.75 -9.06 -10.71
CA PRO A 110 10.17 -8.78 -10.56
C PRO A 110 10.56 -7.41 -11.16
N LEU A 111 11.27 -6.59 -10.39
CA LEU A 111 11.85 -5.30 -10.79
C LEU A 111 13.37 -5.33 -10.50
N PRO A 112 14.20 -5.92 -11.37
CA PRO A 112 15.64 -6.08 -11.13
C PRO A 112 16.40 -4.77 -10.88
N THR A 113 15.94 -3.69 -11.50
CA THR A 113 16.56 -2.36 -11.41
C THR A 113 15.91 -1.56 -10.28
N LEU A 114 14.62 -1.25 -10.42
CA LEU A 114 13.88 -0.41 -9.49
C LEU A 114 13.69 -1.08 -8.12
N GLY A 115 13.62 -2.41 -8.07
CA GLY A 115 13.43 -3.16 -6.82
C GLY A 115 14.55 -2.97 -5.80
N LYS A 116 15.80 -2.73 -6.24
CA LYS A 116 16.91 -2.41 -5.33
C LYS A 116 16.64 -1.10 -4.59
N ARG A 117 16.23 -0.07 -5.35
CA ARG A 117 15.86 1.23 -4.80
C ARG A 117 14.67 1.14 -3.85
N LEU A 118 13.68 0.31 -4.17
CA LEU A 118 12.51 0.12 -3.31
C LEU A 118 12.85 -0.59 -1.98
N VAL A 119 13.84 -1.49 -1.97
CA VAL A 119 14.35 -2.11 -0.74
C VAL A 119 15.03 -1.07 0.16
N ASP A 120 15.91 -0.24 -0.41
CA ASP A 120 16.56 0.85 0.34
C ASP A 120 15.52 1.86 0.85
N LEU A 121 14.53 2.16 0.03
CA LEU A 121 13.41 3.02 0.41
C LEU A 121 12.63 2.45 1.60
N ARG A 122 12.36 1.14 1.62
CA ARG A 122 11.63 0.53 2.74
C ARG A 122 12.36 0.78 4.06
N GLU A 123 13.69 0.70 4.07
CA GLU A 123 14.49 0.98 5.26
C GLU A 123 14.34 2.45 5.70
N ASP A 124 14.42 3.39 4.76
CA ASP A 124 14.25 4.82 5.03
C ASP A 124 12.81 5.21 5.43
N LEU A 125 11.80 4.45 5.00
CA LEU A 125 10.42 4.61 5.45
C LEU A 125 10.20 4.13 6.89
N ILE A 126 10.89 3.07 7.33
CA ILE A 126 10.68 2.47 8.65
C ILE A 126 11.62 3.06 9.70
N ASN A 127 12.89 3.25 9.35
CA ASN A 127 13.97 3.63 10.27
C ASN A 127 14.59 5.00 9.96
N GLY A 128 14.18 5.64 8.85
CA GLY A 128 14.66 6.95 8.40
C GLY A 128 13.59 8.03 8.49
N LYS A 129 13.51 8.88 7.46
CA LYS A 129 12.62 10.06 7.48
C LYS A 129 11.12 9.71 7.40
N GLY A 130 10.77 8.51 6.95
CA GLY A 130 9.38 8.05 6.93
C GLY A 130 8.54 8.48 5.73
N PHE A 131 9.12 9.16 4.73
CA PHE A 131 8.37 9.60 3.54
C PHE A 131 9.23 9.72 2.28
N ILE A 132 8.60 9.61 1.11
CA ILE A 132 9.20 9.91 -0.19
C ILE A 132 8.11 10.34 -1.18
N LEU A 133 8.48 11.13 -2.19
CA LEU A 133 7.66 11.45 -3.34
C LEU A 133 8.23 10.82 -4.61
N PHE A 134 7.50 9.88 -5.21
CA PHE A 134 7.79 9.44 -6.58
C PHE A 134 7.11 10.37 -7.59
N LYS A 135 7.87 10.84 -8.59
CA LYS A 135 7.39 11.73 -9.67
C LYS A 135 7.58 11.08 -11.03
N GLY A 136 6.67 11.37 -11.95
CA GLY A 136 6.73 10.82 -13.32
C GLY A 136 6.18 9.40 -13.42
N PHE A 137 5.31 8.98 -12.50
CA PHE A 137 4.56 7.74 -12.67
C PHE A 137 3.64 7.89 -13.90
N PRO A 138 3.65 6.95 -14.85
CA PRO A 138 3.02 7.09 -16.18
C PRO A 138 1.49 6.88 -16.17
N ALA A 139 0.80 7.41 -15.17
CA ALA A 139 -0.65 7.23 -15.01
C ALA A 139 -1.48 7.89 -16.12
N GLN A 140 -0.94 8.90 -16.81
CA GLN A 140 -1.60 9.56 -17.95
C GLN A 140 -1.51 8.73 -19.23
N GLU A 141 -0.47 7.89 -19.34
CA GLU A 141 -0.23 7.02 -20.50
C GLU A 141 -0.90 5.66 -20.33
N TRP A 142 -1.04 5.20 -19.08
CA TRP A 142 -1.59 3.91 -18.75
C TRP A 142 -3.09 3.99 -18.44
N GLY A 143 -3.85 3.00 -18.93
CA GLY A 143 -5.23 2.80 -18.51
C GLY A 143 -5.32 2.43 -17.02
N PRO A 144 -6.48 2.66 -16.36
CA PRO A 144 -6.63 2.46 -14.91
C PRO A 144 -6.16 1.10 -14.39
N HIS A 145 -6.42 0.02 -15.14
CA HIS A 145 -6.00 -1.33 -14.75
C HIS A 145 -4.48 -1.47 -14.71
N LYS A 146 -3.77 -1.02 -15.75
CA LYS A 146 -2.29 -1.08 -15.78
C LYS A 146 -1.67 -0.16 -14.73
N THR A 147 -2.26 1.02 -14.51
CA THR A 147 -1.87 1.93 -13.42
C THR A 147 -2.00 1.26 -12.05
N ALA A 148 -3.11 0.56 -11.79
CA ALA A 148 -3.33 -0.18 -10.55
C ALA A 148 -2.32 -1.33 -10.39
N VAL A 149 -2.08 -2.11 -11.45
CA VAL A 149 -1.09 -3.20 -11.46
C VAL A 149 0.31 -2.66 -11.17
N GLY A 150 0.75 -1.60 -11.85
CA GLY A 150 2.05 -0.99 -11.62
C GLY A 150 2.19 -0.43 -10.19
N TYR A 151 1.16 0.25 -9.69
CA TYR A 151 1.15 0.80 -8.33
C TYR A 151 1.22 -0.30 -7.26
N MET A 152 0.42 -1.36 -7.39
CA MET A 152 0.49 -2.51 -6.50
C MET A 152 1.79 -3.29 -6.68
N GLY A 153 2.32 -3.40 -7.89
CA GLY A 153 3.63 -4.01 -8.13
C GLY A 153 4.75 -3.36 -7.30
N LEU A 154 4.80 -2.03 -7.27
CA LEU A 154 5.73 -1.28 -6.40
C LEU A 154 5.50 -1.58 -4.92
N GLY A 155 4.25 -1.63 -4.48
CA GLY A 155 3.89 -1.87 -3.08
C GLY A 155 4.40 -3.21 -2.54
N THR A 156 4.54 -4.24 -3.39
CA THR A 156 5.08 -5.56 -2.98
C THR A 156 6.51 -5.51 -2.45
N TYR A 157 7.27 -4.46 -2.76
CA TYR A 157 8.63 -4.26 -2.26
C TYR A 157 8.66 -3.54 -0.90
N LEU A 158 7.58 -2.86 -0.53
CA LEU A 158 7.47 -2.10 0.71
C LEU A 158 6.81 -2.93 1.82
N GLY A 159 5.83 -3.77 1.45
CA GLY A 159 5.13 -4.63 2.39
C GLY A 159 4.00 -5.41 1.74
N TYR A 160 2.97 -5.69 2.54
CA TYR A 160 1.81 -6.48 2.13
C TYR A 160 0.57 -5.59 2.01
N PHE A 161 -0.28 -5.88 1.04
CA PHE A 161 -1.58 -5.25 0.92
C PHE A 161 -2.51 -5.75 2.02
N VAL A 162 -3.21 -4.81 2.66
CA VAL A 162 -4.27 -5.11 3.62
C VAL A 162 -5.58 -4.50 3.12
N SER A 163 -6.70 -5.09 3.54
CA SER A 163 -8.00 -4.52 3.23
C SER A 163 -8.12 -3.12 3.82
N GLN A 164 -8.57 -2.16 3.01
CA GLN A 164 -8.77 -0.76 3.41
C GLN A 164 -10.19 -0.49 3.94
N ASN A 165 -11.14 -1.42 3.74
CA ASN A 165 -12.52 -1.27 4.19
C ASN A 165 -13.19 -2.61 4.48
N GLY A 166 -14.41 -2.58 5.03
CA GLY A 166 -15.18 -3.80 5.33
C GLY A 166 -15.59 -4.62 4.10
N ARG A 167 -15.34 -4.13 2.88
CA ARG A 167 -15.64 -4.81 1.60
C ARG A 167 -14.43 -5.56 1.03
N GLY A 168 -13.27 -5.52 1.69
CA GLY A 168 -12.08 -6.25 1.22
C GLY A 168 -11.27 -5.51 0.17
N HIS A 169 -11.57 -4.24 -0.15
CA HIS A 169 -10.83 -3.52 -1.19
C HIS A 169 -9.38 -3.25 -0.72
N VAL A 170 -8.40 -3.75 -1.47
CA VAL A 170 -6.96 -3.52 -1.22
C VAL A 170 -6.43 -2.25 -1.89
N LEU A 171 -7.16 -1.74 -2.88
CA LEU A 171 -6.90 -0.49 -3.57
C LEU A 171 -8.22 0.28 -3.74
N GLY A 172 -8.35 1.41 -3.03
CA GLY A 172 -9.49 2.31 -3.14
C GLY A 172 -9.31 3.34 -4.25
N HIS A 173 -10.37 3.58 -5.03
CA HIS A 173 -10.40 4.74 -5.92
C HIS A 173 -10.82 5.96 -5.10
N VAL A 174 -9.96 6.97 -5.01
CA VAL A 174 -10.33 8.28 -4.49
C VAL A 174 -10.77 9.14 -5.66
N LYS A 175 -12.04 9.54 -5.66
CA LYS A 175 -12.62 10.45 -6.63
C LYS A 175 -13.38 11.51 -5.86
N ASP A 176 -13.35 12.74 -6.36
CA ASP A 176 -14.30 13.74 -5.91
C ASP A 176 -15.70 13.28 -6.35
N VAL A 177 -16.56 13.03 -5.37
CA VAL A 177 -17.94 12.58 -5.57
C VAL A 177 -18.94 13.72 -5.36
N GLY A 178 -18.47 14.94 -5.11
CA GLY A 178 -19.32 16.11 -4.89
C GLY A 178 -19.92 16.23 -3.48
N ASP A 179 -19.38 15.48 -2.51
CA ASP A 179 -19.80 15.56 -1.11
C ASP A 179 -19.41 16.91 -0.49
N ASP A 180 -20.33 17.53 0.26
CA ASP A 180 -20.07 18.76 1.01
C ASP A 180 -19.41 18.41 2.36
N PRO A 181 -18.12 18.76 2.58
CA PRO A 181 -17.38 18.41 3.78
C PRO A 181 -17.90 19.12 5.05
N THR A 182 -18.83 20.07 4.92
CA THR A 182 -19.43 20.80 6.05
C THR A 182 -20.76 20.23 6.52
N GLN A 183 -21.35 19.29 5.77
CA GLN A 183 -22.55 18.58 6.21
C GLN A 183 -22.16 17.49 7.22
N ILE A 184 -22.61 17.67 8.47
CA ILE A 184 -22.52 16.63 9.49
C ILE A 184 -23.74 15.73 9.30
N ASP A 185 -23.52 14.47 8.92
CA ASP A 185 -24.57 13.44 8.83
C ASP A 185 -25.43 13.47 10.11
N LYS A 186 -26.75 13.69 9.98
CA LYS A 186 -27.72 13.70 11.09
C LYS A 186 -28.18 12.29 11.47
#